data_AF-A0A0C3QES0-F1
#
_entry.id   AF-A0A0C3QES0-F1
#
_cell.length_a   1.000
_cell.length_b   1.000
_cell.length_c   1.000
_cell.angle_alpha   90.00
_cell.angle_beta   90.00
_cell.angle_gamma   90.00
#
_symmetry.space_group_name_H-M   'P 1'
#
loop_
_entity.id
_entity.type
_entity.pdbx_description
1 polymer ?
#
loop_
_entity_poly.entity_id
_entity_poly.type
_entity_poly.pdbx_seq_one_letter_code
_entity_poly.pdbx_strand_id
1 'polypeptide(L)'
;MESLASDLFDLVSGVWFEFSLRMKLSTLYLATLYLTGLTPIPFFTFAAVIPDVATRKEAIAKRGGEVNYLVNCVVTKGLLTKSTYHVSHIAWYANVDNSLSGFDVPDSLSNEYRDWAAGGDYIRWEGQQQNIYFADSGVTVQTHIDPDAKSRAFTEWAGWAQRTSDWKYFNCYKDNGRRLYGVVGGNSDGPYIMDCSAIYWCV
;
A
#
# COMPACT_ATOMS: atom_id res chain seq x y z
N MET A 1 -41.59 48.97 -27.67
CA MET A 1 -41.18 47.77 -28.41
C MET A 1 -41.27 46.61 -27.44
N GLU A 2 -42.49 46.15 -27.12
CA GLU A 2 -43.19 45.06 -27.83
C GLU A 2 -42.36 43.77 -27.74
N SER A 3 -42.69 42.80 -26.87
CA SER A 3 -43.86 41.90 -26.83
C SER A 3 -43.95 40.98 -28.03
N LEU A 4 -43.88 39.67 -27.75
CA LEU A 4 -44.64 38.52 -28.27
C LEU A 4 -43.70 37.30 -28.30
N ALA A 5 -43.89 36.34 -27.38
CA ALA A 5 -44.86 35.23 -27.43
C ALA A 5 -44.09 33.97 -27.86
N SER A 6 -43.79 33.03 -26.96
CA SER A 6 -44.69 32.07 -26.32
C SER A 6 -45.12 30.93 -27.25
N ASP A 7 -45.07 29.73 -26.66
CA ASP A 7 -45.93 28.58 -26.95
C ASP A 7 -45.48 27.53 -27.96
N LEU A 8 -44.88 26.48 -27.39
CA LEU A 8 -45.25 25.07 -27.57
C LEU A 8 -44.54 24.31 -26.42
N PHE A 9 -45.02 24.34 -25.17
CA PHE A 9 -46.23 23.72 -24.62
C PHE A 9 -46.34 22.20 -24.87
N ASP A 10 -46.17 21.49 -23.75
CA ASP A 10 -46.75 20.20 -23.36
C ASP A 10 -46.46 18.91 -24.14
N LEU A 11 -45.76 17.99 -23.46
CA LEU A 11 -46.42 16.77 -22.96
C LEU A 11 -45.67 16.30 -21.69
N VAL A 12 -46.25 16.53 -20.49
CA VAL A 12 -47.11 15.57 -19.75
C VAL A 12 -46.23 14.48 -19.11
N SER A 13 -45.83 14.68 -17.84
CA SER A 13 -46.52 14.24 -16.61
C SER A 13 -46.33 12.75 -16.28
N GLY A 14 -46.06 12.47 -15.00
CA GLY A 14 -45.83 11.13 -14.48
C GLY A 14 -44.97 11.15 -13.23
N VAL A 15 -45.40 11.86 -12.17
CA VAL A 15 -46.14 11.26 -11.05
C VAL A 15 -45.25 10.32 -10.21
N TRP A 16 -44.70 10.91 -9.15
CA TRP A 16 -44.73 10.41 -7.78
C TRP A 16 -45.28 8.98 -7.58
N PHE A 17 -44.44 8.05 -7.10
CA PHE A 17 -44.93 6.87 -6.41
C PHE A 17 -44.26 6.73 -5.05
N GLU A 18 -45.09 6.99 -4.02
CA GLU A 18 -44.86 6.69 -2.63
C GLU A 18 -44.88 5.17 -2.34
N PHE A 19 -44.08 4.81 -1.33
CA PHE A 19 -44.31 3.79 -0.31
C PHE A 19 -45.27 2.61 -0.62
N SER A 20 -44.70 1.40 -0.64
CA SER A 20 -45.44 0.21 -0.19
C SER A 20 -44.56 -0.70 0.66
N LEU A 21 -44.58 -0.43 1.96
CA LEU A 21 -44.05 -1.28 3.02
C LEU A 21 -45.09 -2.38 3.30
N ARG A 22 -44.93 -3.58 2.74
CA ARG A 22 -45.63 -4.80 3.19
C ARG A 22 -44.79 -6.03 2.93
N MET A 23 -43.99 -6.46 3.91
CA MET A 23 -43.58 -7.86 3.99
C MET A 23 -44.15 -8.45 5.27
N LYS A 24 -45.05 -9.40 5.05
CA LYS A 24 -45.91 -10.05 6.04
C LYS A 24 -45.07 -10.88 7.02
N LEU A 25 -45.34 -10.65 8.30
CA LEU A 25 -45.09 -11.58 9.38
C LEU A 25 -45.92 -12.86 9.14
N SER A 26 -45.28 -14.03 9.17
CA SER A 26 -45.99 -15.31 9.25
C SER A 26 -45.17 -16.24 10.14
N THR A 27 -45.70 -16.37 11.35
CA THR A 27 -45.28 -17.22 12.47
C THR A 27 -45.50 -18.71 12.16
N LEU A 28 -44.62 -19.55 12.71
CA LEU A 28 -44.66 -21.02 12.99
C LEU A 28 -43.38 -21.70 12.45
N TYR A 29 -42.64 -22.56 13.15
CA TYR A 29 -43.03 -23.58 14.12
C TYR A 29 -41.88 -23.88 15.10
N LEU A 30 -42.28 -24.40 16.26
CA LEU A 30 -41.51 -24.73 17.45
C LEU A 30 -40.66 -26.01 17.31
N ALA A 31 -39.52 -25.99 18.02
CA ALA A 31 -38.89 -27.08 18.77
C ALA A 31 -38.25 -28.27 18.03
N THR A 32 -36.93 -28.44 18.20
CA THR A 32 -36.39 -29.59 18.97
C THR A 32 -34.95 -29.34 19.45
N LEU A 33 -34.74 -29.61 20.74
CA LEU A 33 -33.47 -29.77 21.46
C LEU A 33 -32.42 -30.56 20.66
N TYR A 34 -31.14 -30.14 20.68
CA TYR A 34 -30.00 -31.08 20.79
C TYR A 34 -28.78 -30.43 21.48
N LEU A 35 -28.47 -31.03 22.64
CA LEU A 35 -27.19 -31.20 23.33
C LEU A 35 -26.12 -30.08 23.28
N THR A 36 -25.92 -29.49 24.45
CA THR A 36 -24.67 -28.87 24.89
C THR A 36 -23.51 -29.86 24.81
N GLY A 37 -22.72 -29.78 23.74
CA GLY A 37 -21.38 -30.35 23.68
C GLY A 37 -20.39 -29.36 24.29
N LEU A 38 -20.02 -29.54 25.55
CA LEU A 38 -18.86 -28.88 26.15
C LEU A 38 -17.59 -29.46 25.51
N THR A 39 -17.12 -28.84 24.43
CA THR A 39 -15.79 -29.11 23.90
C THR A 39 -14.76 -28.41 24.80
N PRO A 40 -13.68 -29.09 25.24
CA PRO A 40 -12.60 -28.44 25.94
C PRO A 40 -11.94 -27.44 24.98
N ILE A 41 -12.03 -26.16 25.30
CA ILE A 41 -11.24 -25.10 24.66
C ILE A 41 -9.79 -25.35 25.11
N PRO A 42 -8.85 -25.70 24.21
CA PRO A 42 -7.45 -25.68 24.58
C PRO A 42 -7.08 -24.21 24.82
N PHE A 43 -6.90 -23.84 26.09
CA PHE A 43 -6.22 -22.60 26.44
C PHE A 43 -4.77 -22.72 25.97
N PHE A 44 -4.51 -22.33 24.74
CA PHE A 44 -3.16 -21.99 24.32
C PHE A 44 -2.79 -20.72 25.08
N THR A 45 -2.03 -20.88 26.16
CA THR A 45 -1.23 -19.79 26.72
C THR A 45 -0.17 -19.45 25.69
N PHE A 46 -0.49 -18.53 24.77
CA PHE A 46 0.56 -17.84 24.04
C PHE A 46 1.27 -16.98 25.07
N ALA A 47 2.49 -17.39 25.43
CA ALA A 47 3.46 -16.45 25.95
C ALA A 47 3.65 -15.40 24.85
N ALA A 48 3.07 -14.22 25.04
CA ALA A 48 3.45 -13.04 24.31
C ALA A 48 4.90 -12.76 24.70
N VAL A 49 5.84 -13.39 23.99
CA VAL A 49 7.19 -12.86 23.90
C VAL A 49 7.00 -11.52 23.21
N ILE A 50 6.94 -10.47 24.03
CA ILE A 50 7.10 -9.10 23.58
C ILE A 50 8.39 -9.13 22.75
N PRO A 51 8.38 -8.90 21.42
CA PRO A 51 9.63 -8.68 20.75
C PRO A 51 10.15 -7.38 21.32
N ASP A 52 11.25 -7.58 22.07
CA ASP A 52 12.27 -6.60 22.33
C ASP A 52 12.41 -5.67 21.12
N VAL A 53 12.62 -4.39 21.39
CA VAL A 53 12.78 -3.34 20.39
C VAL A 53 13.76 -3.82 19.33
N ALA A 54 13.24 -4.24 18.17
CA ALA A 54 14.01 -4.89 17.14
C ALA A 54 15.17 -3.98 16.74
N THR A 55 16.38 -4.41 17.07
CA THR A 55 17.59 -3.68 16.68
C THR A 55 17.69 -3.70 15.16
N ARG A 56 18.25 -2.65 14.56
CA ARG A 56 18.44 -2.44 13.10
C ARG A 56 19.23 -3.56 12.37
N LYS A 57 19.54 -4.67 13.04
CA LYS A 57 20.32 -5.82 12.58
C LYS A 57 19.52 -7.12 12.48
N GLU A 58 18.22 -7.12 12.72
CA GLU A 58 17.43 -8.34 12.49
C GLU A 58 17.42 -8.69 10.99
N ALA A 59 17.99 -9.85 10.68
CA ALA A 59 18.11 -10.35 9.32
C ALA A 59 16.74 -10.86 8.85
N ILE A 60 16.28 -10.35 7.71
CA ILE A 60 15.11 -10.92 7.03
C ILE A 60 15.48 -12.35 6.61
N ALA A 61 14.76 -13.34 7.14
CA ALA A 61 14.93 -14.73 6.73
C ALA A 61 14.63 -14.88 5.22
N LYS A 62 15.33 -15.80 4.54
CA LYS A 62 15.07 -16.13 3.13
C LYS A 62 13.62 -16.59 2.96
N ARG A 63 12.89 -15.95 2.05
CA ARG A 63 11.46 -16.20 1.83
C ARG A 63 11.15 -16.75 0.44
N GLY A 64 12.09 -16.63 -0.51
CA GLY A 64 11.88 -16.98 -1.91
C GLY A 64 10.79 -16.13 -2.57
N GLY A 65 10.76 -16.14 -3.91
CA GLY A 65 9.71 -15.47 -4.68
C GLY A 65 9.87 -13.96 -4.78
N GLU A 66 8.89 -13.33 -5.45
CA GLU A 66 8.92 -11.91 -5.73
C GLU A 66 8.57 -11.06 -4.50
N VAL A 67 9.08 -9.83 -4.46
CA VAL A 67 8.82 -8.88 -3.37
C VAL A 67 8.75 -7.46 -3.90
N ASN A 68 7.84 -6.68 -3.35
CA ASN A 68 7.74 -5.23 -3.55
C ASN A 68 8.16 -4.52 -2.27
N TYR A 69 9.21 -3.71 -2.32
CA TYR A 69 9.61 -2.85 -1.21
C TYR A 69 9.07 -1.44 -1.41
N LEU A 70 8.34 -0.92 -0.44
CA LEU A 70 8.00 0.51 -0.38
C LEU A 70 9.19 1.21 0.26
N VAL A 71 9.88 2.06 -0.52
CA VAL A 71 11.15 2.66 -0.14
C VAL A 71 11.08 4.18 -0.10
N ASN A 72 11.89 4.74 0.79
CA ASN A 72 12.18 6.17 0.82
C ASN A 72 13.67 6.36 0.50
N CYS A 73 13.95 7.26 -0.45
CA CYS A 73 15.27 7.49 -0.97
C CYS A 73 15.70 8.95 -0.84
N VAL A 74 16.97 9.14 -0.49
CA VAL A 74 17.64 10.44 -0.54
C VAL A 74 18.45 10.50 -1.83
N VAL A 75 18.16 11.48 -2.68
CA VAL A 75 18.90 11.72 -3.92
C VAL A 75 19.79 12.94 -3.73
N THR A 76 21.09 12.78 -3.96
CA THR A 76 22.07 13.87 -3.97
C THR A 76 22.58 14.09 -5.38
N LYS A 77 22.41 15.30 -5.91
CA LYS A 77 22.86 15.73 -7.24
C LYS A 77 24.01 16.73 -7.17
N GLY A 78 24.88 16.69 -8.17
CA GLY A 78 25.86 17.74 -8.45
C GLY A 78 27.22 17.59 -7.73
N LEU A 79 28.29 17.94 -8.45
CA LEU A 79 29.67 17.92 -7.94
C LEU A 79 30.06 19.23 -7.24
N LEU A 80 29.51 20.37 -7.66
CA LEU A 80 29.90 21.72 -7.21
C LEU A 80 28.85 22.37 -6.29
N THR A 81 27.57 22.23 -6.62
CA THR A 81 26.44 22.69 -5.80
C THR A 81 25.60 21.48 -5.43
N LYS A 82 25.97 20.81 -4.32
CA LYS A 82 25.24 19.64 -3.85
C LYS A 82 23.80 20.02 -3.54
N SER A 83 22.87 19.44 -4.28
CA SER A 83 21.43 19.52 -4.00
C SER A 83 20.98 18.16 -3.51
N THR A 84 20.16 18.14 -2.47
CA THR A 84 19.58 16.91 -1.93
C THR A 84 18.07 17.03 -1.93
N TYR A 85 17.38 15.98 -2.37
CA TYR A 85 15.93 15.89 -2.31
C TYR A 85 15.48 14.46 -1.95
N HIS A 86 14.23 14.36 -1.51
CA HIS A 86 13.61 13.11 -1.07
C HIS A 86 12.63 12.61 -2.13
N VAL A 87 12.60 11.29 -2.31
CA VAL A 87 11.66 10.59 -3.19
C VAL A 87 11.23 9.27 -2.58
N SER A 88 10.05 8.81 -2.97
CA SER A 88 9.52 7.51 -2.63
C SER A 88 9.36 6.66 -3.89
N HIS A 89 9.65 5.37 -3.79
CA HIS A 89 9.49 4.40 -4.87
C HIS A 89 8.90 3.08 -4.35
N ILE A 90 8.46 2.25 -5.29
CA ILE A 90 8.42 0.80 -5.08
C ILE A 90 9.59 0.17 -5.83
N ALA A 91 10.40 -0.60 -5.10
CA ALA A 91 11.50 -1.39 -5.63
C ALA A 91 11.07 -2.87 -5.70
N TRP A 92 11.00 -3.42 -6.90
CA TRP A 92 10.57 -4.80 -7.13
C TRP A 92 11.77 -5.71 -7.39
N TYR A 93 11.74 -6.88 -6.79
CA TYR A 93 12.71 -7.95 -7.03
C TYR A 93 11.94 -9.22 -7.41
N ALA A 94 12.36 -9.89 -8.47
CA ALA A 94 11.83 -11.18 -8.88
C ALA A 94 12.14 -12.28 -7.85
N ASN A 95 13.21 -12.09 -7.08
CA ASN A 95 13.63 -12.96 -6.00
C ASN A 95 14.06 -12.15 -4.77
N VAL A 96 13.34 -12.27 -3.65
CA VAL A 96 13.62 -11.59 -2.38
C VAL A 96 15.04 -11.80 -1.87
N ASP A 97 15.66 -12.94 -2.17
CA ASP A 97 17.05 -13.20 -1.76
C ASP A 97 18.03 -12.17 -2.36
N ASN A 98 17.71 -11.62 -3.53
CA ASN A 98 18.47 -10.55 -4.19
C ASN A 98 18.30 -9.18 -3.50
N SER A 99 17.58 -9.08 -2.39
CA SER A 99 17.41 -7.81 -1.67
C SER A 99 18.15 -7.80 -0.32
N LEU A 100 18.80 -8.92 0.04
CA LEU A 100 19.31 -9.15 1.40
C LEU A 100 20.75 -8.66 1.61
N SER A 101 21.52 -8.40 0.54
CA SER A 101 22.89 -7.88 0.69
C SER A 101 22.96 -6.42 1.13
N GLY A 102 21.89 -5.65 0.87
CA GLY A 102 21.85 -4.20 1.10
C GLY A 102 22.49 -3.37 -0.02
N PHE A 103 22.95 -4.00 -1.10
CA PHE A 103 23.62 -3.33 -2.23
C PHE A 103 23.07 -3.74 -3.61
N ASP A 104 22.25 -4.78 -3.67
CA ASP A 104 21.67 -5.26 -4.90
C ASP A 104 20.56 -4.33 -5.38
N VAL A 105 20.67 -3.90 -6.64
CA VAL A 105 19.67 -3.05 -7.29
C VAL A 105 18.40 -3.85 -7.59
N PRO A 106 17.23 -3.22 -7.53
CA PRO A 106 15.98 -3.88 -7.90
C PRO A 106 15.95 -4.26 -9.37
N ASP A 107 15.24 -5.35 -9.69
CA ASP A 107 15.00 -5.79 -11.07
C ASP A 107 14.13 -4.77 -11.83
N SER A 108 13.26 -4.05 -11.11
CA SER A 108 12.45 -2.96 -11.63
C SER A 108 12.17 -1.90 -10.56
N LEU A 109 12.19 -0.63 -10.95
CA LEU A 109 11.97 0.50 -10.05
C LEU A 109 10.82 1.37 -10.57
N SER A 110 9.91 1.74 -9.68
CA SER A 110 8.81 2.64 -10.04
C SER A 110 9.31 4.04 -10.42
N ASN A 111 8.41 4.86 -10.96
CA ASN A 111 8.61 6.31 -11.05
C ASN A 111 8.96 6.94 -9.70
N GLU A 112 9.55 8.14 -9.74
CA GLU A 112 9.77 8.98 -8.56
C GLU A 112 8.43 9.58 -8.09
N TYR A 113 8.12 9.42 -6.80
CA TYR A 113 6.95 10.04 -6.15
C TYR A 113 7.39 10.96 -5.02
N ARG A 114 6.75 12.13 -4.93
CA ARG A 114 7.04 13.16 -3.93
C ARG A 114 5.76 13.84 -3.48
N ASP A 115 5.68 14.18 -2.20
CA ASP A 115 4.58 14.97 -1.66
C ASP A 115 4.87 16.46 -1.82
N TRP A 116 4.36 17.05 -2.90
CA TRP A 116 4.51 18.48 -3.17
C TRP A 116 3.75 19.39 -2.19
N ALA A 117 2.70 18.88 -1.54
CA ALA A 117 2.03 19.62 -0.47
C ALA A 117 2.92 19.72 0.78
N ALA A 118 3.83 18.78 0.97
CA ALA A 118 4.87 18.79 2.01
C ALA A 118 6.23 19.31 1.52
N GLY A 119 6.27 20.16 0.49
CA GLY A 119 7.52 20.74 -0.02
C GLY A 119 8.38 19.78 -0.84
N GLY A 120 7.79 18.69 -1.34
CA GLY A 120 8.46 17.66 -2.12
C GLY A 120 9.19 16.64 -1.25
N ASP A 121 8.70 16.36 -0.05
CA ASP A 121 9.22 15.28 0.81
C ASP A 121 8.78 13.90 0.29
N TYR A 122 9.11 12.84 1.02
CA TYR A 122 8.55 11.50 0.83
C TYR A 122 7.02 11.54 0.77
N ILE A 123 6.42 10.66 -0.04
CA ILE A 123 4.98 10.45 0.08
C ILE A 123 4.68 9.75 1.40
N ARG A 124 3.48 10.01 1.93
CA ARG A 124 2.96 9.26 3.08
C ARG A 124 2.40 7.92 2.59
N TRP A 125 3.03 6.82 3.01
CA TRP A 125 2.56 5.47 2.69
C TRP A 125 1.30 5.12 3.49
N GLU A 126 1.24 5.56 4.76
CA GLU A 126 0.23 5.14 5.73
C GLU A 126 -1.08 5.93 5.63
N GLY A 127 -2.20 5.22 5.71
CA GLY A 127 -3.55 5.77 5.77
C GLY A 127 -4.08 6.30 4.43
N GLN A 128 -3.38 6.04 3.33
CA GLN A 128 -3.78 6.44 1.98
C GLN A 128 -3.51 5.30 1.00
N GLN A 129 -4.37 5.21 -0.01
CA GLN A 129 -4.10 4.34 -1.14
C GLN A 129 -3.18 5.06 -2.13
N GLN A 130 -2.08 4.41 -2.52
CA GLN A 130 -1.17 4.93 -3.55
C GLN A 130 -1.30 4.09 -4.83
N ASN A 131 -1.20 4.74 -6.00
CA ASN A 131 -1.11 4.06 -7.29
C ASN A 131 0.26 4.35 -7.89
N ILE A 132 1.15 3.35 -7.84
CA ILE A 132 2.56 3.50 -8.17
C ILE A 132 2.84 2.79 -9.50
N TYR A 133 3.42 3.51 -10.45
CA TYR A 133 3.62 3.07 -11.83
C TYR A 133 5.09 2.75 -12.10
N PHE A 134 5.31 1.67 -12.84
CA PHE A 134 6.61 1.20 -13.31
C PHE A 134 6.74 1.50 -14.81
N ALA A 135 7.57 2.49 -15.16
CA ALA A 135 7.67 2.97 -16.54
C ALA A 135 8.32 1.97 -17.51
N ASP A 136 9.19 1.09 -17.02
CA ASP A 136 9.87 0.06 -17.80
C ASP A 136 8.91 -1.05 -18.29
N SER A 137 7.89 -1.38 -17.49
CA SER A 137 6.97 -2.50 -17.72
C SER A 137 5.54 -2.08 -18.03
N GLY A 138 5.16 -0.83 -17.75
CA GLY A 138 3.79 -0.36 -17.86
C GLY A 138 2.86 -0.86 -16.75
N VAL A 139 3.41 -1.46 -15.70
CA VAL A 139 2.66 -2.04 -14.58
C VAL A 139 2.34 -0.98 -13.54
N THR A 140 1.13 -1.04 -12.97
CA THR A 140 0.76 -0.27 -11.77
C THR A 140 0.61 -1.21 -10.58
N VAL A 141 1.14 -0.78 -9.45
CA VAL A 141 0.92 -1.41 -8.14
C VAL A 141 0.13 -0.44 -7.28
N GLN A 142 -1.03 -0.88 -6.82
CA GLN A 142 -1.85 -0.18 -5.86
C GLN A 142 -1.46 -0.63 -4.46
N THR A 143 -1.25 0.29 -3.53
CA THR A 143 -0.88 -0.05 -2.14
C THR A 143 -1.86 0.57 -1.17
N HIS A 144 -2.14 -0.13 -0.08
CA HIS A 144 -2.84 0.40 1.09
C HIS A 144 -2.08 -0.04 2.34
N ILE A 145 -1.47 0.92 3.03
CA ILE A 145 -0.79 0.69 4.31
C ILE A 145 -1.63 1.33 5.41
N ASP A 146 -1.84 0.59 6.50
CA ASP A 146 -2.69 1.03 7.59
C ASP A 146 -2.15 2.31 8.25
N PRO A 147 -3.03 3.21 8.76
CA PRO A 147 -2.61 4.47 9.37
C PRO A 147 -1.60 4.34 10.52
N ASP A 148 -1.67 3.25 11.30
CA ASP A 148 -0.83 2.95 12.46
C ASP A 148 0.35 2.03 12.13
N ALA A 149 0.51 1.62 10.86
CA ALA A 149 1.54 0.66 10.45
C ALA A 149 2.97 1.08 10.85
N LYS A 150 3.24 2.40 10.90
CA LYS A 150 4.56 2.93 11.28
C LYS A 150 4.96 2.62 12.73
N SER A 151 3.99 2.53 13.64
CA SER A 151 4.21 2.22 15.06
C SER A 151 4.24 0.72 15.38
N ARG A 152 3.92 -0.13 14.39
CA ARG A 152 3.91 -1.58 14.55
C ARG A 152 5.31 -2.17 14.68
N ALA A 153 5.39 -3.37 15.25
CA ALA A 153 6.67 -4.08 15.40
C ALA A 153 7.24 -4.50 14.04
N PHE A 154 8.56 -4.74 13.99
CA PHE A 154 9.19 -5.28 12.78
C PHE A 154 8.53 -6.61 12.38
N THR A 155 8.29 -6.80 11.08
CA THR A 155 7.57 -7.94 10.48
C THR A 155 6.09 -8.07 10.81
N GLU A 156 5.51 -7.14 11.58
CA GLU A 156 4.08 -7.10 11.78
C GLU A 156 3.36 -6.74 10.49
N TRP A 157 2.19 -7.33 10.26
CA TRP A 157 1.37 -7.02 9.09
C TRP A 157 1.02 -5.53 9.10
N ALA A 158 1.10 -4.89 7.94
CA ALA A 158 1.01 -3.43 7.78
C ALA A 158 -0.02 -3.00 6.74
N GLY A 159 -0.50 -3.92 5.90
CA GLY A 159 -1.43 -3.61 4.82
C GLY A 159 -1.28 -4.56 3.64
N TRP A 160 -1.57 -4.07 2.44
CA TRP A 160 -1.50 -4.86 1.21
C TRP A 160 -1.04 -4.03 0.01
N ALA A 161 -0.56 -4.75 -1.00
CA ALA A 161 -0.34 -4.22 -2.34
C ALA A 161 -1.01 -5.13 -3.37
N GLN A 162 -1.42 -4.56 -4.50
CA GLN A 162 -2.01 -5.29 -5.61
C GLN A 162 -1.37 -4.83 -6.91
N ARG A 163 -0.87 -5.77 -7.70
CA ARG A 163 -0.47 -5.51 -9.07
C ARG A 163 -1.71 -5.54 -9.95
N THR A 164 -1.98 -4.45 -10.65
CA THR A 164 -3.25 -4.28 -11.38
C THR A 164 -3.30 -5.04 -12.70
N SER A 165 -2.14 -5.42 -13.26
CA SER A 165 -2.04 -6.13 -14.54
C SER A 165 -2.51 -7.59 -14.46
N ASP A 166 -2.27 -8.26 -13.33
CA ASP A 166 -2.60 -9.68 -13.10
C ASP A 166 -3.45 -9.92 -11.85
N TRP A 167 -3.89 -8.85 -11.17
CA TRP A 167 -4.66 -8.89 -9.93
C TRP A 167 -3.97 -9.62 -8.78
N LYS A 168 -2.64 -9.80 -8.85
CA LYS A 168 -1.90 -10.45 -7.77
C LYS A 168 -1.87 -9.57 -6.53
N TYR A 169 -2.25 -10.16 -5.39
CA TYR A 169 -2.19 -9.53 -4.08
C TYR A 169 -0.91 -9.92 -3.33
N PHE A 170 -0.40 -8.96 -2.57
CA PHE A 170 0.77 -9.08 -1.72
C PHE A 170 0.40 -8.59 -0.32
N ASN A 171 0.78 -9.35 0.70
CA ASN A 171 0.66 -8.90 2.09
C ASN A 171 1.88 -8.03 2.42
N CYS A 172 1.64 -6.82 2.91
CA CYS A 172 2.69 -5.90 3.29
C CYS A 172 2.95 -6.00 4.80
N TYR A 173 4.22 -5.92 5.17
CA TYR A 173 4.67 -6.00 6.54
C TYR A 173 5.67 -4.88 6.84
N LYS A 174 5.78 -4.52 8.12
CA LYS A 174 6.69 -3.49 8.58
C LYS A 174 8.14 -3.92 8.41
N ASP A 175 8.94 -3.09 7.75
CA ASP A 175 10.40 -3.25 7.66
C ASP A 175 11.10 -2.43 8.77
N ASN A 176 12.38 -2.71 9.03
CA ASN A 176 13.18 -2.09 10.09
C ASN A 176 13.95 -0.84 9.62
N GLY A 177 13.68 -0.33 8.41
CA GLY A 177 14.35 0.86 7.91
C GLY A 177 15.78 0.61 7.46
N ARG A 178 16.13 -0.65 7.13
CA ARG A 178 17.45 -0.98 6.58
C ARG A 178 17.66 -0.29 5.24
N ARG A 179 18.92 0.01 4.93
CA ARG A 179 19.33 0.35 3.55
C ARG A 179 19.04 -0.86 2.66
N LEU A 180 18.27 -0.64 1.60
CA LEU A 180 17.91 -1.68 0.64
C LEU A 180 18.93 -1.74 -0.50
N TYR A 181 19.21 -0.58 -1.09
CA TYR A 181 20.19 -0.41 -2.15
C TYR A 181 20.69 1.03 -2.20
N GLY A 182 21.79 1.25 -2.92
CA GLY A 182 22.26 2.57 -3.30
C GLY A 182 22.78 2.54 -4.72
N VAL A 183 22.46 3.56 -5.51
CA VAL A 183 22.92 3.67 -6.90
C VAL A 183 23.68 4.96 -7.12
N VAL A 184 24.74 4.87 -7.91
CA VAL A 184 25.43 6.01 -8.50
C VAL A 184 25.03 6.03 -9.97
N GLY A 185 24.43 7.13 -10.40
CA GLY A 185 23.97 7.30 -11.77
C GLY A 185 24.35 8.66 -12.33
N GLY A 186 23.89 8.93 -13.54
CA GLY A 186 24.02 10.24 -14.17
C GLY A 186 22.83 10.50 -15.10
N ASN A 187 22.38 11.74 -15.12
CA ASN A 187 21.37 12.21 -16.06
C ASN A 187 21.88 13.49 -16.76
N SER A 188 21.00 14.16 -17.52
CA SER A 188 21.31 15.46 -18.15
C SER A 188 21.78 16.54 -17.18
N ASP A 189 21.42 16.44 -15.90
CA ASP A 189 21.76 17.39 -14.83
C ASP A 189 23.09 17.03 -14.14
N GLY A 190 23.73 15.93 -14.56
CA GLY A 190 25.00 15.44 -14.03
C GLY A 190 24.87 14.18 -13.17
N PRO A 191 25.95 13.83 -12.44
CA PRO A 191 25.96 12.64 -11.61
C PRO A 191 25.06 12.80 -10.38
N TYR A 192 24.46 11.69 -9.96
CA TYR A 192 23.67 11.61 -8.75
C TYR A 192 24.00 10.34 -7.95
N ILE A 193 23.75 10.43 -6.64
CA ILE A 193 23.77 9.30 -5.72
C ILE A 193 22.36 9.18 -5.14
N MET A 194 21.78 7.99 -5.16
CA MET A 194 20.49 7.71 -4.55
C MET A 194 20.64 6.58 -3.53
N ASP A 195 20.28 6.86 -2.29
CA ASP A 195 20.32 5.91 -1.18
C ASP A 195 18.92 5.62 -0.67
N CYS A 196 18.49 4.36 -0.76
CA CYS A 196 17.12 3.94 -0.49
C CYS A 196 17.02 3.03 0.74
N SER A 197 16.04 3.31 1.60
CA SER A 197 15.73 2.51 2.78
C SER A 197 14.34 1.89 2.67
N ALA A 198 14.22 0.61 3.06
CA ALA A 198 12.95 -0.12 3.07
C ALA A 198 12.08 0.31 4.25
N ILE A 199 10.84 0.71 3.98
CA ILE A 199 9.87 1.08 5.01
C ILE A 199 8.88 -0.06 5.27
N TYR A 200 8.43 -0.69 4.18
CA TYR A 200 7.58 -1.88 4.16
C TYR A 200 8.04 -2.83 3.06
N TRP A 201 7.71 -4.12 3.21
CA TRP A 201 7.95 -5.14 2.19
C TRP A 201 6.67 -5.96 1.98
N CYS A 202 6.36 -6.30 0.73
CA CYS A 202 5.12 -6.97 0.35
C CYS A 202 5.40 -8.22 -0.49
N VAL A 203 4.87 -9.38 -0.07
CA VAL A 203 5.04 -10.70 -0.71
C VAL A 203 3.72 -11.43 -0.94
#